data_AF-A0A7K6N9F9-F1
#
_entry.id   AF-A0A7K6N9F9-F1
#
_cell.length_a   1.000
_cell.length_b   1.000
_cell.length_c   1.000
_cell.angle_alpha   90.00
_cell.angle_beta   90.00
_cell.angle_gamma   90.00
#
_symmetry.space_group_name_H-M   'P 1'
#
loop_
_entity.id
_entity.type
_entity.pdbx_description
1 polymer ?
#
loop_
_entity_poly.entity_id
_entity_poly.type
_entity_poly.pdbx_seq_one_letter_code
_entity_poly.pdbx_strand_id
1 'polypeptide(L)'
;QVEPLIQKGHENLVHHILLYQCSSNLNDSVLDYGHECYHPNMPDSFLTCETVIFAWAIGGEGFTYPPHVGLSIGTAADPQFVLMEVHYDNPSYTEGLIDNSGLRLIYTPVIRKYDAGVIEAGLWVSLFHNIPPDMPEFVSEGHCTLECLEEALGAERPAGIHVFAVLLHAHLAGRAIRMRHFRNGQEQKLLAYDDDFDFNFQEFQYLKEERTILPGDNLITECHYSTVDRTHMTWVRQ
;
A
#
# COMPACT_ATOMS: atom_id res chain seq x y z
N GLN A 1 -10.25 9.86 9.38
CA GLN A 1 -10.75 9.46 8.05
C GLN A 1 -9.83 10.09 7.03
N VAL A 2 -9.71 9.50 5.85
CA VAL A 2 -8.89 10.04 4.76
C VAL A 2 -9.71 10.01 3.49
N GLU A 3 -9.77 11.12 2.76
CA GLU A 3 -10.49 11.22 1.50
C GLU A 3 -9.53 11.62 0.37
N PRO A 4 -9.64 11.02 -0.82
CA PRO A 4 -8.92 11.53 -1.99
C PRO A 4 -9.52 12.88 -2.42
N LEU A 5 -8.65 13.81 -2.78
CA LEU A 5 -9.01 15.07 -3.42
C LEU A 5 -8.45 15.05 -4.84
N ILE A 6 -9.26 14.61 -5.80
CA ILE A 6 -8.83 14.57 -7.19
C ILE A 6 -9.30 15.83 -7.91
N GLN A 7 -8.36 16.51 -8.59
CA GLN A 7 -8.67 17.67 -9.38
C GLN A 7 -9.64 17.30 -10.50
N LYS A 8 -10.70 18.11 -10.67
CA LYS A 8 -11.70 17.87 -11.70
C LYS A 8 -11.06 17.83 -13.09
N GLY A 9 -11.30 16.75 -13.83
CA GLY A 9 -10.72 16.48 -15.15
C GLY A 9 -9.43 15.65 -15.11
N HIS A 10 -8.90 15.34 -13.93
CA HIS A 10 -7.68 14.55 -13.73
C HIS A 10 -7.98 13.17 -13.12
N GLU A 11 -9.25 12.74 -13.12
CA GLU A 11 -9.70 11.46 -12.55
C GLU A 11 -9.05 10.24 -13.21
N ASN A 12 -8.66 10.36 -14.49
CA ASN A 12 -7.94 9.31 -15.22
C ASN A 12 -6.41 9.53 -15.23
N LEU A 13 -5.93 10.64 -14.64
CA LEU A 13 -4.51 10.97 -14.59
C LEU A 13 -3.89 10.48 -13.28
N VAL A 14 -4.57 10.71 -12.15
CA VAL A 14 -4.06 10.30 -10.83
C VAL A 14 -4.41 8.84 -10.58
N HIS A 15 -3.42 7.96 -10.66
CA HIS A 15 -3.63 6.53 -10.54
C HIS A 15 -3.59 6.06 -9.09
N HIS A 16 -2.62 6.49 -8.30
CA HIS A 16 -2.59 6.23 -6.86
C HIS A 16 -1.82 7.33 -6.11
N ILE A 17 -2.10 7.45 -4.81
CA ILE A 17 -1.45 8.37 -3.89
C ILE A 17 -0.98 7.57 -2.67
N LEU A 18 0.30 7.69 -2.34
CA LEU A 18 0.90 7.10 -1.14
C LEU A 18 1.28 8.21 -0.17
N LEU A 19 1.06 7.95 1.12
CA LEU A 19 1.51 8.82 2.19
C LEU A 19 2.49 8.04 3.05
N TYR A 20 3.72 8.51 3.13
CA TYR A 20 4.79 7.92 3.92
C TYR A 20 4.99 8.69 5.22
N GLN A 21 5.32 8.00 6.30
CA GLN A 21 5.97 8.64 7.45
C GLN A 21 7.46 8.81 7.18
N CYS A 22 8.01 9.95 7.58
CA CYS A 22 9.42 10.26 7.49
C CYS A 22 10.08 10.23 8.86
N SER A 23 11.41 10.18 8.88
CA SER A 23 12.18 10.39 10.12
C SER A 23 11.82 11.71 10.81
N SER A 24 11.75 11.70 12.14
CA SER A 24 11.65 12.92 12.95
C SER A 24 12.82 13.90 12.75
N ASN A 25 13.90 13.43 12.12
CA ASN A 25 15.13 14.20 11.91
C ASN A 25 15.15 14.88 10.54
N LEU A 26 14.03 14.86 9.81
CA LEU A 26 13.91 15.49 8.50
C LEU A 26 14.25 16.98 8.61
N ASN A 27 14.99 17.50 7.63
CA ASN A 27 15.38 18.90 7.62
C ASN A 27 14.20 19.75 7.14
N ASP A 28 13.77 20.72 7.95
CA ASP A 28 12.67 21.64 7.62
C ASP A 28 12.86 22.38 6.28
N SER A 29 14.09 22.51 5.77
CA SER A 29 14.37 23.16 4.49
C SER A 29 13.75 22.47 3.27
N VAL A 30 13.29 21.22 3.39
CA VAL A 30 12.71 20.45 2.28
C VAL A 30 11.18 20.34 2.34
N LEU A 31 10.52 20.95 3.32
CA LEU A 31 9.07 20.79 3.54
C LEU A 31 8.20 21.32 2.40
N ASP A 32 8.63 22.39 1.74
CA ASP A 32 7.91 23.01 0.61
C ASP A 32 8.43 22.54 -0.75
N TYR A 33 9.21 21.46 -0.79
CA TYR A 33 9.86 20.96 -2.00
C TYR A 33 9.22 19.68 -2.51
N GLY A 34 9.05 19.57 -3.83
CA GLY A 34 8.62 18.35 -4.52
C GLY A 34 9.65 17.94 -5.56
N HIS A 35 9.72 16.63 -5.85
CA HIS A 35 10.62 16.09 -6.86
C HIS A 35 9.99 14.87 -7.52
N GLU A 36 10.42 14.56 -8.75
CA GLU A 36 10.14 13.26 -9.36
C GLU A 36 10.76 12.14 -8.50
N CYS A 37 9.93 11.17 -8.10
CA CYS A 37 10.38 10.02 -7.32
C CYS A 37 11.44 9.23 -8.08
N TYR A 38 12.41 8.66 -7.34
CA TYR A 38 13.48 7.81 -7.88
C TYR A 38 14.41 8.47 -8.92
N HIS A 39 14.26 9.77 -9.18
CA HIS A 39 15.16 10.51 -10.04
C HIS A 39 16.52 10.72 -9.34
N PRO A 40 17.66 10.68 -10.04
CA PRO A 40 19.00 10.81 -9.43
C PRO A 40 19.27 12.10 -8.63
N ASN A 41 18.43 13.13 -8.83
CA ASN A 41 18.52 14.43 -8.13
C ASN A 41 17.48 14.58 -7.01
N MET A 42 16.72 13.52 -6.70
CA MET A 42 15.78 13.53 -5.59
C MET A 42 16.55 13.79 -4.29
N PRO A 43 16.05 14.66 -3.38
CA PRO A 43 16.74 14.92 -2.12
C PRO A 43 16.92 13.65 -1.30
N ASP A 44 18.14 13.40 -0.80
CA ASP A 44 18.46 12.24 0.03
C ASP A 44 17.56 12.14 1.27
N SER A 45 17.06 13.27 1.78
CA SER A 45 16.12 13.32 2.90
C SER A 45 14.81 12.57 2.63
N PHE A 46 14.35 12.51 1.38
CA PHE A 46 13.11 11.79 1.02
C PHE A 46 13.29 10.28 1.13
N LEU A 47 14.52 9.77 0.99
CA LEU A 47 14.83 8.35 1.20
C LEU A 47 14.62 7.91 2.66
N THR A 48 14.45 8.84 3.60
CA THR A 48 14.12 8.51 5.00
C THR A 48 12.63 8.26 5.24
N CYS A 49 11.80 8.42 4.20
CA CYS A 49 10.36 8.24 4.25
C CYS A 49 9.97 6.88 3.65
N GLU A 50 10.22 5.80 4.39
CA GLU A 50 10.11 4.44 3.86
C GLU A 50 8.79 3.74 4.21
N THR A 51 8.11 4.15 5.27
CA THR A 51 6.92 3.42 5.74
C THR A 51 5.64 4.08 5.25
N VAL A 52 4.85 3.36 4.45
CA VAL A 52 3.51 3.79 4.04
C VAL A 52 2.59 3.81 5.25
N ILE A 53 1.96 4.95 5.53
CA ILE A 53 0.94 5.12 6.58
C ILE A 53 -0.47 5.20 6.02
N PHE A 54 -0.60 5.52 4.72
CA PHE A 54 -1.86 5.48 4.00
C PHE A 54 -1.63 5.32 2.50
N ALA A 55 -2.53 4.63 1.82
CA ALA A 55 -2.54 4.47 0.37
C ALA A 55 -3.94 4.70 -0.16
N TRP A 56 -4.05 5.31 -1.34
CA TRP A 56 -5.27 5.40 -2.13
C TRP A 56 -4.95 5.03 -3.57
N ALA A 57 -5.87 4.34 -4.24
CA ALA A 57 -5.75 4.01 -5.66
C ALA A 57 -7.07 4.24 -6.38
N ILE A 58 -6.98 4.35 -7.71
CA ILE A 58 -8.11 4.60 -8.62
C ILE A 58 -9.27 3.63 -8.37
N GLY A 59 -10.50 4.15 -8.43
CA GLY A 59 -11.72 3.42 -8.13
C GLY A 59 -12.04 3.30 -6.64
N GLY A 60 -11.07 3.55 -5.75
CA GLY A 60 -11.30 3.58 -4.30
C GLY A 60 -12.00 4.84 -3.80
N GLU A 61 -12.90 4.67 -2.83
CA GLU A 61 -13.51 5.78 -2.09
C GLU A 61 -12.64 6.24 -0.90
N GLY A 62 -13.16 7.17 -0.10
CA GLY A 62 -12.53 7.57 1.16
C GLY A 62 -12.47 6.43 2.18
N PHE A 63 -11.46 6.48 3.05
CA PHE A 63 -11.23 5.49 4.09
C PHE A 63 -11.70 5.97 5.47
N THR A 64 -12.48 5.12 6.13
CA THR A 64 -12.95 5.36 7.50
C THR A 64 -12.44 4.28 8.45
N TYR A 65 -11.56 4.69 9.37
CA TYR A 65 -11.12 3.83 10.46
C TYR A 65 -12.31 3.37 11.34
N PRO A 66 -12.26 2.14 11.89
CA PRO A 66 -13.21 1.72 12.92
C PRO A 66 -13.25 2.72 14.09
N PRO A 67 -14.39 2.90 14.78
CA PRO A 67 -14.54 3.95 15.80
C PRO A 67 -13.55 3.91 16.98
N HIS A 68 -12.92 2.76 17.20
CA HIS A 68 -12.00 2.48 18.29
C HIS A 68 -10.52 2.53 17.85
N VAL A 69 -10.26 2.83 16.58
CA VAL A 69 -8.94 2.84 15.95
C VAL A 69 -8.66 4.22 15.35
N GLY A 70 -7.41 4.67 15.36
CA GLY A 70 -6.97 5.84 14.62
C GLY A 70 -5.49 5.78 14.29
N LEU A 71 -5.06 6.45 13.22
CA LEU A 71 -3.64 6.67 12.96
C LEU A 71 -3.15 7.82 13.85
N SER A 72 -2.23 7.53 14.77
CA SER A 72 -1.63 8.55 15.62
C SER A 72 -0.60 9.37 14.84
N ILE A 73 -0.62 10.69 15.00
CA ILE A 73 0.28 11.65 14.31
C ILE A 73 0.67 12.79 15.25
N GLY A 74 1.90 13.28 15.13
CA GLY A 74 2.33 14.55 15.72
C GLY A 74 2.84 14.54 17.16
N THR A 75 2.81 13.43 17.90
CA THR A 75 3.56 13.34 19.17
C THR A 75 5.05 13.03 18.95
N ALA A 76 5.84 12.97 20.02
CA ALA A 76 7.26 12.64 19.93
C ALA A 76 7.55 11.21 19.44
N ALA A 77 6.57 10.31 19.55
CA ALA A 77 6.68 8.91 19.12
C ALA A 77 5.93 8.64 17.80
N ASP A 78 5.27 9.64 17.24
CA ASP A 78 4.44 9.52 16.04
C ASP A 78 5.13 10.13 14.82
N PRO A 79 4.63 9.87 13.60
CA PRO A 79 4.99 10.64 12.41
C PRO A 79 4.86 12.15 12.66
N GLN A 80 5.96 12.86 12.51
CA GLN A 80 6.00 14.33 12.56
C GLN A 80 6.01 14.95 11.16
N PHE A 81 6.60 14.23 10.22
CA PHE A 81 6.71 14.61 8.82
C PHE A 81 6.15 13.50 7.95
N VAL A 82 5.54 13.90 6.84
CA VAL A 82 5.00 12.98 5.85
C VAL A 82 5.47 13.38 4.46
N LEU A 83 5.67 12.38 3.61
CA LEU A 83 5.92 12.57 2.19
C LEU A 83 4.72 12.01 1.41
N MET A 84 4.15 12.83 0.54
CA MET A 84 3.08 12.39 -0.36
C MET A 84 3.66 12.08 -1.73
N GLU A 85 3.50 10.85 -2.19
CA GLU A 85 3.84 10.42 -3.53
C GLU A 85 2.57 10.29 -4.35
N VAL A 86 2.60 10.78 -5.59
CA VAL A 86 1.49 10.68 -6.54
C VAL A 86 1.99 10.02 -7.81
N HIS A 87 1.37 8.89 -8.17
CA HIS A 87 1.62 8.23 -9.44
C HIS A 87 0.61 8.72 -10.48
N TYR A 88 1.14 9.36 -11.52
CA TYR A 88 0.34 9.83 -12.65
C TYR A 88 0.44 8.86 -13.83
N ASP A 89 -0.68 8.35 -14.30
CA ASP A 89 -0.77 7.58 -15.54
C ASP A 89 -1.20 8.53 -16.69
N ASN A 90 -0.26 8.87 -17.57
CA ASN A 90 -0.48 9.79 -18.70
C ASN A 90 -0.27 9.09 -20.06
N PRO A 91 -1.10 8.10 -20.43
CA PRO A 91 -0.91 7.31 -21.64
C PRO A 91 -1.09 8.13 -22.92
N SER A 92 -1.79 9.27 -22.84
CA SER A 92 -2.00 10.19 -23.96
C SER A 92 -0.88 11.20 -24.13
N TYR A 93 0.14 11.21 -23.25
CA TYR A 93 1.26 12.17 -23.26
C TYR A 93 0.79 13.62 -23.37
N THR A 94 -0.30 13.96 -22.67
CA THR A 94 -0.85 15.32 -22.73
C THR A 94 0.06 16.26 -21.95
N GLU A 95 0.52 17.33 -22.61
CA GLU A 95 1.38 18.34 -22.02
C GLU A 95 0.57 19.46 -21.32
N GLY A 96 1.22 20.16 -20.40
CA GLY A 96 0.65 21.36 -19.76
C GLY A 96 -0.44 21.09 -18.73
N LEU A 97 -0.62 19.84 -18.29
CA LEU A 97 -1.50 19.49 -17.18
C LEU A 97 -0.90 20.01 -15.87
N ILE A 98 -1.68 20.79 -15.12
CA ILE A 98 -1.32 21.30 -13.79
C ILE A 98 -2.28 20.66 -12.79
N ASP A 99 -1.78 19.75 -11.98
CA ASP A 99 -2.56 19.02 -10.99
C ASP A 99 -2.36 19.59 -9.57
N ASN A 100 -3.42 19.56 -8.77
CA ASN A 100 -3.41 19.90 -7.35
C ASN A 100 -4.18 18.83 -6.54
N SER A 101 -4.09 17.58 -6.97
CA SER A 101 -4.72 16.45 -6.28
C SER A 101 -3.93 16.08 -5.02
N GLY A 102 -4.58 15.40 -4.08
CA GLY A 102 -3.96 14.99 -2.83
C GLY A 102 -4.92 14.28 -1.90
N LEU A 103 -4.68 14.41 -0.59
CA LEU A 103 -5.47 13.77 0.45
C LEU A 103 -6.05 14.78 1.43
N ARG A 104 -7.30 14.58 1.87
CA ARG A 104 -7.89 15.25 3.01
C ARG A 104 -7.81 14.36 4.24
N LEU A 105 -7.04 14.79 5.24
CA LEU A 105 -6.94 14.11 6.53
C LEU A 105 -7.94 14.71 7.52
N ILE A 106 -8.90 13.90 7.97
CA ILE A 106 -9.88 14.28 8.99
C ILE A 106 -9.45 13.65 10.32
N TYR A 107 -8.99 14.49 11.24
CA TYR A 107 -8.37 14.08 12.50
C TYR A 107 -9.12 14.62 13.73
N THR A 108 -8.77 14.11 14.90
CA THR A 108 -9.32 14.52 16.20
C THR A 108 -8.22 14.55 17.25
N PRO A 109 -8.25 15.48 18.22
CA PRO A 109 -7.31 15.45 19.35
C PRO A 109 -7.63 14.35 20.38
N VAL A 110 -8.77 13.64 20.24
CA VAL A 110 -9.17 12.57 21.14
C VAL A 110 -8.54 11.25 20.68
N ILE A 111 -7.57 10.76 21.44
CA ILE A 111 -6.88 9.49 21.20
C ILE A 111 -7.89 8.34 21.20
N ARG A 112 -7.74 7.44 20.22
CA ARG A 112 -8.56 6.23 20.07
C ARG A 112 -8.00 5.11 20.94
N LYS A 113 -8.73 4.01 21.06
CA LYS A 113 -8.32 2.89 21.93
C LYS A 113 -7.06 2.21 21.40
N TYR A 114 -6.91 2.13 20.08
CA TYR A 114 -5.77 1.51 19.42
C TYR A 114 -5.23 2.38 18.30
N ASP A 115 -3.91 2.36 18.13
CA ASP A 115 -3.23 2.97 17.00
C ASP A 115 -3.29 2.04 15.78
N ALA A 116 -3.59 2.62 14.63
CA ALA A 116 -3.52 1.93 13.35
C ALA A 116 -2.08 1.85 12.86
N GLY A 117 -1.77 0.77 12.15
CA GLY A 117 -0.56 0.63 11.35
C GLY A 117 -0.90 -0.02 10.01
N VAL A 118 0.07 -0.01 9.09
CA VAL A 118 -0.01 -0.68 7.79
C VAL A 118 1.07 -1.75 7.75
N ILE A 119 0.72 -2.91 7.19
CA ILE A 119 1.67 -3.96 6.85
C ILE A 119 1.57 -4.18 5.36
N GLU A 120 2.70 -4.04 4.67
CA GLU A 120 2.83 -4.41 3.27
C GLU A 120 3.29 -5.87 3.21
N ALA A 121 2.45 -6.71 2.62
CA ALA A 121 2.73 -8.13 2.41
C ALA A 121 2.53 -8.44 0.92
N GLY A 122 3.53 -9.06 0.31
CA GLY A 122 3.56 -9.21 -1.14
C GLY A 122 4.90 -9.66 -1.68
N LEU A 123 5.04 -9.59 -2.99
CA LEU A 123 6.31 -9.74 -3.67
C LEU A 123 7.05 -8.40 -3.64
N TRP A 124 8.32 -8.44 -3.26
CA TRP A 124 9.18 -7.26 -3.29
C TRP A 124 9.36 -6.77 -4.72
N VAL A 125 9.37 -5.45 -4.92
CA VAL A 125 9.71 -4.88 -6.22
C VAL A 125 11.18 -5.17 -6.51
N SER A 126 11.41 -6.05 -7.48
CA SER A 126 12.73 -6.62 -7.72
C SER A 126 12.88 -7.09 -9.15
N LEU A 127 14.07 -6.88 -9.72
CA LEU A 127 14.43 -7.42 -11.04
C LEU A 127 14.46 -8.96 -11.06
N PHE A 128 14.42 -9.62 -9.90
CA PHE A 128 14.33 -11.08 -9.80
C PHE A 128 12.89 -11.60 -9.86
N HIS A 129 11.89 -10.72 -9.78
CA HIS A 129 10.50 -11.07 -10.04
C HIS A 129 10.12 -10.61 -11.45
N ASN A 130 9.99 -11.60 -12.34
CA ASN A 130 9.71 -11.36 -13.75
C ASN A 130 8.69 -12.37 -14.27
N ILE A 131 7.77 -11.89 -15.11
CA ILE A 131 6.67 -12.68 -15.67
C ILE A 131 6.91 -12.83 -17.17
N PRO A 132 7.02 -14.06 -17.70
CA PRO A 132 7.24 -14.30 -19.13
C PRO A 132 6.13 -13.70 -20.01
N PRO A 133 6.42 -13.35 -21.27
CA PRO A 133 5.39 -13.00 -22.26
C PRO A 133 4.55 -14.22 -22.63
N ASP A 134 3.36 -13.97 -23.21
CA ASP A 134 2.47 -15.00 -23.76
C ASP A 134 1.99 -16.05 -22.74
N MET A 135 1.87 -15.66 -21.47
CA MET A 135 1.33 -16.53 -20.42
C MET A 135 -0.16 -16.25 -20.22
N PRO A 136 -1.06 -17.24 -20.44
CA PRO A 136 -2.47 -17.09 -20.11
C PRO A 136 -2.67 -16.93 -18.61
N GLU A 137 -1.87 -17.65 -17.82
CA GLU A 137 -1.83 -17.56 -16.37
C GLU A 137 -0.38 -17.75 -15.89
N PHE A 138 0.04 -16.87 -14.98
CA PHE A 138 1.28 -17.00 -14.23
C PHE A 138 1.02 -16.64 -12.77
N VAL A 139 1.37 -17.51 -11.84
CA VAL A 139 1.15 -17.31 -10.40
C VAL A 139 2.46 -16.95 -9.74
N SER A 140 2.45 -15.91 -8.91
CA SER A 140 3.55 -15.58 -8.00
C SER A 140 3.05 -15.47 -6.57
N GLU A 141 3.91 -15.81 -5.62
CA GLU A 141 3.58 -15.74 -4.20
C GLU A 141 4.65 -14.95 -3.45
N GLY A 142 4.20 -13.97 -2.66
CA GLY A 142 5.01 -13.29 -1.65
C GLY A 142 4.75 -13.92 -0.28
N HIS A 143 5.80 -14.20 0.49
CA HIS A 143 5.70 -14.91 1.77
C HIS A 143 6.30 -14.06 2.89
N CYS A 144 5.49 -13.74 3.91
CA CYS A 144 6.03 -13.44 5.24
C CYS A 144 5.87 -14.70 6.08
N THR A 145 6.99 -15.38 6.29
CA THR A 145 7.05 -16.67 6.99
C THR A 145 6.72 -16.53 8.47
N LEU A 146 6.61 -17.66 9.17
CA LEU A 146 6.39 -17.65 10.62
C LEU A 146 7.53 -16.96 11.38
N GLU A 147 8.77 -17.09 10.91
CA GLU A 147 9.91 -16.39 11.49
C GLU A 147 9.82 -14.88 11.26
N CYS A 148 9.35 -14.45 10.07
CA CYS A 148 9.12 -13.04 9.73
C CYS A 148 8.12 -12.38 10.69
N LEU A 149 6.96 -13.01 10.93
CA LEU A 149 5.97 -12.47 11.88
C LEU A 149 6.37 -12.63 13.34
N GLU A 150 7.09 -13.69 13.70
CA GLU A 150 7.65 -13.84 15.05
C GLU A 150 8.64 -12.71 15.36
N GLU A 151 9.55 -12.41 14.42
CA GLU A 151 10.52 -11.32 14.58
C GLU A 151 9.82 -9.95 14.65
N ALA A 152 8.87 -9.69 13.74
CA ALA A 152 8.18 -8.41 13.66
C ALA A 152 7.24 -8.14 14.85
N LEU A 153 6.58 -9.16 15.40
CA LEU A 153 5.53 -8.99 16.41
C LEU A 153 5.90 -9.52 17.80
N GLY A 154 6.79 -10.51 17.92
CA GLY A 154 6.99 -11.27 19.15
C GLY A 154 7.42 -10.43 20.35
N ALA A 155 8.32 -9.45 20.12
CA ALA A 155 8.82 -8.59 21.19
C ALA A 155 7.85 -7.45 21.54
N GLU A 156 7.29 -6.76 20.53
CA GLU A 156 6.54 -5.52 20.73
C GLU A 156 5.02 -5.73 20.83
N ARG A 157 4.51 -6.78 20.17
CA ARG A 157 3.08 -7.09 20.04
C ARG A 157 2.80 -8.58 20.30
N PRO A 158 3.16 -9.14 21.47
CA PRO A 158 2.99 -10.57 21.75
C PRO A 158 1.53 -11.05 21.75
N ALA A 159 0.57 -10.13 21.94
CA ALA A 159 -0.86 -10.42 21.82
C ALA A 159 -1.38 -10.40 20.37
N GLY A 160 -0.50 -10.09 19.41
CA GLY A 160 -0.82 -9.92 18.00
C GLY A 160 -1.37 -8.55 17.63
N ILE A 161 -1.81 -8.48 16.38
CA ILE A 161 -2.44 -7.32 15.74
C ILE A 161 -3.81 -7.70 15.20
N HIS A 162 -4.67 -6.71 15.01
CA HIS A 162 -6.03 -6.91 14.48
C HIS A 162 -6.16 -6.24 13.12
N VAL A 163 -6.31 -7.04 12.07
CA VAL A 163 -6.54 -6.56 10.71
C VAL A 163 -8.01 -6.24 10.53
N PHE A 164 -8.33 -5.04 10.08
CA PHE A 164 -9.69 -4.56 9.86
C PHE A 164 -9.98 -4.15 8.42
N ALA A 165 -8.95 -3.93 7.60
CA ALA A 165 -9.07 -3.65 6.17
C ALA A 165 -7.82 -4.12 5.42
N VAL A 166 -7.97 -4.37 4.12
CA VAL A 166 -6.88 -4.72 3.20
C VAL A 166 -7.09 -3.96 1.89
N LEU A 167 -6.01 -3.45 1.31
CA LEU A 167 -6.00 -2.91 -0.06
C LEU A 167 -5.15 -3.84 -0.93
N LEU A 168 -5.75 -4.37 -1.99
CA LEU A 168 -5.06 -5.25 -2.94
C LEU A 168 -4.52 -4.40 -4.08
N HIS A 169 -3.27 -4.64 -4.49
CA HIS A 169 -2.59 -3.84 -5.50
C HIS A 169 -1.80 -4.72 -6.47
N ALA A 170 -1.98 -4.46 -7.77
CA ALA A 170 -1.14 -4.96 -8.84
C ALA A 170 -1.20 -4.00 -10.04
N HIS A 171 -0.23 -4.13 -10.95
CA HIS A 171 -0.22 -3.41 -12.22
C HIS A 171 -1.04 -4.16 -13.30
N LEU A 172 -1.07 -3.61 -14.52
CA LEU A 172 -1.86 -4.04 -15.68
C LEU A 172 -1.89 -5.55 -16.02
N ALA A 173 -0.90 -6.34 -15.59
CA ALA A 173 -0.88 -7.78 -15.81
C ALA A 173 -1.72 -8.57 -14.78
N GLY A 174 -2.05 -7.97 -13.63
CA GLY A 174 -2.79 -8.63 -12.55
C GLY A 174 -4.21 -9.01 -12.98
N ARG A 175 -4.67 -10.18 -12.54
CA ARG A 175 -6.00 -10.72 -12.83
C ARG A 175 -6.72 -11.24 -11.59
N ALA A 176 -5.98 -11.74 -10.61
CA ALA A 176 -6.52 -12.08 -9.31
C ALA A 176 -5.46 -11.89 -8.22
N ILE A 177 -5.88 -11.52 -7.02
CA ILE A 177 -5.01 -11.36 -5.87
C ILE A 177 -5.71 -11.94 -4.64
N ARG A 178 -4.97 -12.72 -3.83
CA ARG A 178 -5.46 -13.27 -2.57
C ARG A 178 -4.47 -13.03 -1.45
N MET A 179 -4.98 -12.55 -0.32
CA MET A 179 -4.21 -12.41 0.91
C MET A 179 -4.58 -13.54 1.88
N ARG A 180 -3.70 -14.54 1.93
CA ARG A 180 -3.88 -15.79 2.66
C ARG A 180 -3.21 -15.68 4.04
N HIS A 181 -3.89 -16.16 5.06
CA HIS A 181 -3.40 -16.19 6.45
C HIS A 181 -3.37 -17.64 6.92
N PHE A 182 -2.27 -18.03 7.55
CA PHE A 182 -2.08 -19.37 8.08
C PHE A 182 -1.69 -19.30 9.55
N ARG A 183 -2.16 -20.28 10.31
CA ARG A 183 -1.82 -20.47 11.72
C ARG A 183 -1.53 -21.94 11.96
N ASN A 184 -0.36 -22.26 12.50
CA ASN A 184 0.08 -23.64 12.75
C ASN A 184 -0.06 -24.54 11.50
N GLY A 185 0.29 -24.00 10.32
CA GLY A 185 0.18 -24.71 9.04
C GLY A 185 -1.24 -24.90 8.50
N GLN A 186 -2.27 -24.37 9.17
CA GLN A 186 -3.65 -24.41 8.67
C GLN A 186 -4.05 -23.06 8.09
N GLU A 187 -4.55 -23.09 6.86
CA GLU A 187 -5.10 -21.91 6.21
C GLU A 187 -6.36 -21.45 6.94
N GLN A 188 -6.35 -20.18 7.30
CA GLN A 188 -7.48 -19.46 7.87
C GLN A 188 -8.34 -18.90 6.74
N LYS A 189 -9.49 -18.33 7.09
CA LYS A 189 -10.26 -17.54 6.11
C LYS A 189 -9.38 -16.42 5.53
N LEU A 190 -9.42 -16.25 4.21
CA LEU A 190 -8.71 -15.19 3.50
C LEU A 190 -8.97 -13.83 4.15
N LEU A 191 -7.91 -13.03 4.28
CA LEU A 191 -8.00 -11.66 4.75
C LEU A 191 -8.71 -10.78 3.72
N ALA A 192 -8.36 -10.97 2.44
CA ALA A 192 -8.99 -10.35 1.29
C ALA A 192 -8.74 -11.20 0.03
N TYR A 193 -9.60 -11.04 -0.96
CA TYR A 193 -9.41 -11.61 -2.28
C TYR A 193 -10.14 -10.79 -3.32
N ASP A 194 -9.63 -10.83 -4.54
CA ASP A 194 -10.31 -10.38 -5.73
C ASP A 194 -9.94 -11.36 -6.85
N ASP A 195 -10.92 -12.16 -7.29
CA ASP A 195 -10.72 -13.17 -8.35
C ASP A 195 -10.88 -12.56 -9.75
N ASP A 196 -11.40 -11.33 -9.85
CA ASP A 196 -11.65 -10.58 -11.08
C ASP A 196 -11.01 -9.18 -11.00
N PHE A 197 -9.76 -9.13 -10.54
CA PHE A 197 -9.04 -7.90 -10.23
C PHE A 197 -8.95 -6.96 -11.44
N ASP A 198 -9.40 -5.72 -11.26
CA ASP A 198 -9.27 -4.63 -12.24
C ASP A 198 -8.27 -3.60 -11.74
N PHE A 199 -7.25 -3.33 -12.56
CA PHE A 199 -6.24 -2.29 -12.30
C PHE A 199 -6.88 -0.91 -12.01
N ASN A 200 -8.04 -0.62 -12.58
CA ASN A 200 -8.73 0.66 -12.40
C ASN A 200 -9.73 0.67 -11.22
N PHE A 201 -9.81 -0.42 -10.45
CA PHE A 201 -10.69 -0.53 -9.30
C PHE A 201 -9.97 -1.16 -8.11
N GLN A 202 -9.33 -0.31 -7.30
CA GLN A 202 -8.49 -0.71 -6.18
C GLN A 202 -8.96 0.00 -4.91
N GLU A 203 -9.89 -0.64 -4.20
CA GLU A 203 -10.47 -0.11 -2.96
C GLU A 203 -10.01 -0.87 -1.70
N PHE A 204 -10.20 -0.24 -0.54
CA PHE A 204 -10.07 -0.94 0.73
C PHE A 204 -11.22 -1.91 0.93
N GLN A 205 -10.90 -3.20 1.04
CA GLN A 205 -11.85 -4.21 1.48
C GLN A 205 -11.87 -4.25 3.01
N TYR A 206 -12.97 -3.80 3.62
CA TYR A 206 -13.17 -3.91 5.07
C TYR A 206 -13.49 -5.35 5.46
N LEU A 207 -12.83 -5.85 6.49
CA LEU A 207 -13.14 -7.14 7.07
C LEU A 207 -14.46 -7.04 7.87
N LYS A 208 -15.40 -7.94 7.60
CA LYS A 208 -16.65 -8.04 8.38
C LYS A 208 -16.39 -8.32 9.86
N GLU A 209 -15.34 -9.09 10.13
CA GLU A 209 -14.85 -9.43 11.46
C GLU A 209 -13.33 -9.26 11.45
N GLU A 210 -12.81 -8.46 12.37
CA GLU A 210 -11.37 -8.22 12.46
C GLU A 210 -10.61 -9.53 12.70
N ARG A 211 -9.48 -9.68 12.02
CA ARG A 211 -8.66 -10.89 12.10
C ARG A 211 -7.44 -10.65 12.96
N THR A 212 -7.29 -11.45 14.02
CA THR A 212 -6.05 -11.46 14.80
C THR A 212 -4.96 -12.22 14.07
N ILE A 213 -3.84 -11.56 13.80
CA ILE A 213 -2.57 -12.16 13.39
C ILE A 213 -1.66 -12.18 14.61
N LEU A 214 -1.09 -13.34 14.91
CA LEU A 214 -0.21 -13.55 16.06
C LEU A 214 1.26 -13.70 15.60
N PRO A 215 2.23 -13.48 16.49
CA PRO A 215 3.59 -13.97 16.31
C PRO A 215 3.57 -15.48 15.96
N GLY A 216 4.39 -15.88 14.98
CA GLY A 216 4.46 -17.27 14.49
C GLY A 216 3.34 -17.70 13.54
N ASP A 217 2.39 -16.82 13.19
CA ASP A 217 1.53 -17.01 12.01
C ASP A 217 2.33 -16.76 10.72
N ASN A 218 1.78 -17.10 9.55
CA ASN A 218 2.39 -16.75 8.26
C ASN A 218 1.35 -16.16 7.29
N LEU A 219 1.81 -15.25 6.44
CA LEU A 219 1.01 -14.57 5.43
C LEU A 219 1.55 -14.88 4.04
N ILE A 220 0.65 -15.15 3.11
CA ILE A 220 0.99 -15.39 1.70
C ILE A 220 0.12 -14.50 0.83
N THR A 221 0.75 -13.71 -0.02
CA THR A 221 0.08 -12.93 -1.06
C THR A 221 0.24 -13.65 -2.38
N GLU A 222 -0.86 -14.20 -2.88
CA GLU A 222 -0.92 -14.95 -4.14
C GLU A 222 -1.44 -14.01 -5.23
N CYS A 223 -0.66 -13.83 -6.29
CA CYS A 223 -1.00 -12.96 -7.42
C CYS A 223 -1.05 -13.80 -8.71
N HIS A 224 -2.17 -13.72 -9.42
CA HIS A 224 -2.35 -14.29 -10.74
C HIS A 224 -2.20 -13.19 -11.78
N TYR A 225 -1.39 -13.47 -12.81
CA TYR A 225 -1.12 -12.56 -13.90
C TYR A 225 -1.49 -13.19 -15.25
N SER A 226 -1.82 -12.34 -16.22
CA SER A 226 -1.93 -12.71 -17.63
C SER A 226 -1.11 -11.74 -18.48
N THR A 227 -0.30 -12.29 -19.39
CA THR A 227 0.62 -11.56 -20.27
C THR A 227 0.46 -11.99 -21.73
N VAL A 228 -0.71 -12.53 -22.10
CA VAL A 228 -1.07 -12.93 -23.48
C VAL A 228 -0.97 -11.78 -24.50
N ASP A 229 -1.08 -10.55 -24.03
CA ASP A 229 -0.99 -9.32 -24.81
C ASP A 229 0.43 -8.73 -24.84
N ARG A 230 1.42 -9.40 -24.22
CA ARG A 230 2.80 -8.90 -24.10
C ARG A 230 3.77 -9.78 -24.87
N THR A 231 4.68 -9.13 -25.60
CA THR A 231 5.71 -9.80 -26.42
C THR A 231 7.09 -9.86 -25.74
N HIS A 232 7.26 -9.17 -24.61
CA HIS A 232 8.51 -9.09 -23.86
C HIS A 232 8.30 -9.48 -22.40
N MET A 233 9.42 -9.79 -21.73
CA MET A 233 9.44 -10.04 -20.29
C MET A 233 8.82 -8.85 -19.54
N THR A 234 7.87 -9.15 -18.67
CA THR A 234 7.33 -8.17 -17.72
C THR A 234 8.23 -8.16 -16.49
N TRP A 235 8.78 -7.00 -16.17
CA TRP A 235 9.61 -6.78 -14.99
C TRP A 235 8.81 -6.05 -13.92
N VAL A 236 8.96 -6.44 -12.66
CA VAL A 236 8.42 -5.68 -11.54
C VAL A 236 9.45 -4.61 -11.15
N ARG A 237 9.11 -3.34 -11.43
CA ARG A 237 9.95 -2.16 -11.18
C ARG A 237 9.07 -1.07 -10.57
N GLN A 238 9.67 -0.25 -9.71
CA GLN A 238 9.12 1.04 -9.27
C GLN A 238 9.26 2.04 -10.42
#